data_AF-A0AAU9T8Y1-F1
#
_entry.id   AF-A0AAU9T8Y1-F1
#
_cell.length_a   1.000
_cell.length_b   1.000
_cell.length_c   1.000
_cell.angle_alpha   90.00
_cell.angle_beta   90.00
_cell.angle_gamma   90.00
#
_symmetry.space_group_name_H-M   'P 1'
#
loop_
_entity.id
_entity.type
_entity.pdbx_description
1 polymer ?
#
loop_
_entity_poly.entity_id
_entity_poly.type
_entity_poly.pdbx_seq_one_letter_code
_entity_poly.pdbx_strand_id
1 'polypeptide(L)' 'MDIIEKLDPRAFTDYLVKYGNTICGRHPIGVLLQAVAKLQSQSNAPRMSLKFLKYAQSSQCMNMKDSSVSYASASLVFE' A
#
# COMPACT_ATOMS: atom_id res chain seq x y z
N MET A 1 -1.42 2.10 5.57
CA MET A 1 -0.34 1.22 5.11
C MET A 1 -0.69 -0.23 5.43
N ASP A 2 -1.24 -0.52 6.60
CA ASP A 2 -1.66 -1.86 7.06
C ASP A 2 -2.56 -2.63 6.08
N ILE A 3 -3.47 -1.96 5.38
CA ILE A 3 -4.32 -2.59 4.36
C ILE A 3 -3.46 -3.23 3.25
N ILE A 4 -2.40 -2.55 2.83
CA ILE A 4 -1.47 -3.06 1.81
C ILE A 4 -0.64 -4.22 2.39
N GLU A 5 -0.22 -4.16 3.66
CA GLU A 5 0.46 -5.29 4.33
C GLU A 5 -0.41 -6.55 4.45
N LYS A 6 -1.73 -6.37 4.56
CA LYS A 6 -2.71 -7.47 4.56
C LYS A 6 -2.95 -8.06 3.17
N LEU A 7 -2.34 -7.51 2.12
CA LEU A 7 -2.45 -7.98 0.75
C LEU A 7 -3.91 -8.03 0.23
N ASP A 8 -4.76 -7.11 0.69
CA ASP A 8 -6.18 -7.07 0.32
C ASP A 8 -6.47 -5.96 -0.71
N PRO A 9 -6.68 -6.31 -2.00
CA PRO A 9 -6.96 -5.31 -3.04
C PRO A 9 -8.30 -4.60 -2.85
N ARG A 10 -9.34 -5.29 -2.34
CA ARG A 10 -10.68 -4.69 -2.17
C ARG A 10 -10.65 -3.65 -1.06
N ALA A 11 -10.08 -4.00 0.08
CA ALA A 11 -9.93 -3.07 1.20
C ALA A 11 -9.09 -1.84 0.80
N PHE A 12 -8.10 -1.99 -0.08
CA PHE A 12 -7.32 -0.86 -0.58
C PHE A 12 -8.17 0.08 -1.47
N THR A 13 -9.00 -0.48 -2.35
CA THR A 13 -9.95 0.31 -3.15
C THR A 13 -10.96 1.03 -2.27
N ASP A 14 -11.55 0.35 -1.30
CA ASP A 14 -12.53 0.94 -0.36
C ASP A 14 -11.91 2.09 0.43
N TYR A 15 -10.66 1.94 0.86
CA TYR A 15 -9.90 3.01 1.51
C TYR A 15 -9.73 4.24 0.62
N LEU A 16 -9.36 4.05 -0.67
CA LEU A 16 -9.19 5.16 -1.61
C LEU A 16 -10.51 5.90 -1.86
N VAL A 17 -11.62 5.17 -2.01
CA VAL A 17 -12.96 5.77 -2.19
C VAL A 17 -13.37 6.54 -0.93
N LYS A 18 -13.16 5.97 0.26
CA LYS A 18 -13.58 6.56 1.53
C LYS A 18 -12.81 7.84 1.89
N TYR A 19 -11.50 7.88 1.65
CA TYR A 19 -10.64 8.96 2.16
C TYR A 19 -10.05 9.86 1.08
N GLY A 20 -10.11 9.48 -0.20
CA GLY A 20 -9.56 10.30 -1.29
C GLY A 20 -8.06 10.59 -1.17
N ASN A 21 -7.30 9.74 -0.46
CA ASN A 21 -5.87 9.98 -0.22
C ASN A 21 -5.10 10.09 -1.54
N THR A 22 -4.25 11.12 -1.67
CA THR A 22 -3.56 11.53 -2.91
C THR A 22 -2.32 10.68 -3.21
N ILE A 23 -2.47 9.36 -3.15
CA ILE A 23 -1.40 8.40 -3.45
C ILE A 23 -1.22 8.35 -4.97
N CYS A 24 -0.11 8.89 -5.48
CA CYS A 24 0.19 8.94 -6.92
C CYS A 24 0.33 7.53 -7.52
N GLY A 25 0.92 6.58 -6.79
CA GLY A 25 1.13 5.19 -7.19
C GLY A 25 -0.07 4.26 -6.95
N ARG A 26 -1.28 4.77 -6.69
CA ARG A 26 -2.43 3.93 -6.31
C ARG A 26 -2.78 2.84 -7.34
N HIS A 27 -2.61 3.11 -8.64
CA HIS A 27 -2.92 2.11 -9.68
C HIS A 27 -1.86 0.99 -9.75
N PRO A 28 -0.54 1.28 -9.82
CA PRO A 28 0.48 0.25 -9.68
C PRO A 28 0.36 -0.60 -8.41
N ILE A 29 0.06 0.03 -7.26
CA ILE A 29 -0.18 -0.70 -5.99
C ILE A 29 -1.39 -1.63 -6.13
N GLY A 30 -2.48 -1.17 -6.73
CA GLY A 30 -3.67 -2.00 -6.98
C GLY A 30 -3.36 -3.21 -7.87
N VAL A 31 -2.58 -3.02 -8.93
CA VAL A 31 -2.14 -4.13 -9.81
C VAL A 31 -1.28 -5.14 -9.04
N LEU A 32 -0.34 -4.66 -8.21
CA LEU A 32 0.49 -5.53 -7.35
C LEU A 32 -0.38 -6.37 -6.40
N LEU A 33 -1.34 -5.75 -5.70
CA LEU A 33 -2.23 -6.45 -4.78
C LEU A 33 -3.09 -7.50 -5.50
N GLN A 34 -3.60 -7.18 -6.69
CA GLN A 34 -4.35 -8.15 -7.50
C GLN A 34 -3.47 -9.30 -8.00
N ALA A 35 -2.22 -9.02 -8.39
CA ALA A 35 -1.28 -10.05 -8.79
C ALA A 35 -0.97 -11.01 -7.63
N VAL A 36 -0.73 -10.46 -6.43
CA VAL A 36 -0.53 -11.27 -5.22
C VAL A 36 -1.77 -12.10 -4.88
N ALA A 37 -2.96 -11.52 -4.91
CA ALA A 37 -4.21 -12.25 -4.67
C ALA A 37 -4.40 -13.40 -5.68
N LYS A 38 -4.03 -13.18 -6.95
CA LYS A 38 -4.08 -14.22 -7.99
C LYS A 38 -3.07 -15.34 -7.75
N LEU A 39 -1.87 -15.02 -7.29
CA LEU A 39 -0.86 -16.02 -6.91
C LEU A 39 -1.32 -16.82 -5.69
N GLN A 40 -1.86 -16.16 -4.66
CA GLN A 40 -2.39 -16.81 -3.46
C GLN A 40 -3.55 -17.78 -3.75
N SER A 41 -4.29 -17.60 -4.85
CA SER A 41 -5.36 -18.51 -5.24
C SER A 41 -4.86 -19.82 -5.87
N GLN A 42 -3.56 -20.00 -6.07
CA GLN A 42 -2.97 -21.21 -6.66
C GLN A 42 -2.64 -22.25 -5.57
N SER A 43 -2.70 -23.54 -5.91
CA SER A 43 -2.53 -24.64 -4.95
C SER A 43 -1.15 -24.71 -4.29
N ASN A 44 -0.11 -24.25 -5.00
CA ASN A 44 1.28 -24.24 -4.52
C ASN A 44 1.80 -22.80 -4.36
N ALA A 45 0.92 -21.88 -3.97
CA ALA A 45 1.31 -20.49 -3.79
C ALA A 45 2.39 -20.37 -2.70
N PRO A 46 3.52 -19.71 -2.96
CA PRO A 46 4.49 -19.40 -1.91
C PRO A 46 3.83 -18.50 -0.86
N ARG A 47 4.31 -18.58 0.37
CA ARG A 47 3.87 -17.66 1.41
C ARG A 47 4.40 -16.27 1.05
N MET A 48 3.50 -15.30 1.01
CA MET A 48 3.82 -13.93 0.65
C MET A 48 3.59 -13.01 1.84
N SER A 49 4.52 -12.10 2.11
CA SER A 49 4.35 -11.07 3.13
C SER A 49 4.91 -9.74 2.65
N LEU A 50 4.13 -8.67 2.85
CA LEU A 50 4.54 -7.31 2.56
C LEU A 50 4.70 -6.54 3.86
N LYS A 51 5.85 -5.88 4.02
CA LYS A 51 6.14 -5.02 5.17
C LYS A 51 6.65 -3.67 4.75
N PHE A 52 6.06 -2.62 5.31
CA PHE A 52 6.63 -1.28 5.26
C PHE A 52 7.81 -1.19 6.22
N LEU A 53 8.93 -0.67 5.71
CA LEU A 53 10.20 -0.60 6.41
C LEU A 53 10.48 0.80 6.95
N LYS A 54 9.99 1.83 6.24
CA LYS A 54 10.20 3.23 6.63
C LYS A 54 9.03 4.08 6.18
N TYR A 55 8.70 5.05 7.02
CA TYR A 55 7.81 6.15 6.71
C TYR A 55 8.56 7.46 6.94
N ALA A 56 8.35 8.43 6.06
CA ALA A 56 8.90 9.77 6.18
C ALA A 56 7.94 10.78 5.55
N GLN A 57 8.12 12.05 5.90
CA GLN A 57 7.40 13.17 5.31
C GLN A 57 8.44 14.23 4.92
N SER A 58 8.20 14.95 3.83
CA SER A 58 9.10 16.05 3.41
C SER A 58 9.20 17.14 4.48
N SER A 59 8.11 17.34 5.22
CA SER A 59 7.97 18.30 6.32
C SER A 59 6.83 17.88 7.25
N GLN A 60 6.83 18.39 8.49
CA GLN A 60 5.70 18.24 9.42
C GLN A 60 4.74 19.41 9.22
N CYS A 61 3.54 19.13 8.70
CA CYS A 61 2.47 20.14 8.61
C CYS A 61 1.88 20.37 10.00
N MET A 62 1.96 21.60 10.49
CA MET A 62 1.47 22.02 11.80
C MET A 62 0.27 22.96 11.71
N ASN A 63 0.06 23.58 10.54
CA ASN A 63 -1.06 24.48 10.27
C ASN A 63 -1.65 24.28 8.86
N MET A 64 -2.81 24.90 8.59
CA MET A 64 -3.57 24.70 7.35
C MET A 64 -2.93 25.28 6.08
N LYS A 65 -1.89 26.12 6.22
CA LYS A 65 -1.14 26.67 5.08
C LYS A 65 0.07 25.83 4.71
N ASP A 66 0.46 24.88 5.56
CA ASP A 66 1.60 24.01 5.29
C ASP A 66 1.25 22.99 4.21
N SER A 67 2.28 22.52 3.51
CA SER A 67 2.18 21.43 2.52
C SER A 67 3.32 20.44 2.73
N SER A 68 3.04 19.15 2.49
CA SER A 68 4.01 18.06 2.64
C SER A 68 3.69 16.92 1.69
N VAL A 69 4.70 16.12 1.35
CA VAL A 69 4.58 14.85 0.64
C VAL A 69 5.02 13.73 1.58
N SER A 70 4.22 12.66 1.64
CA SER A 70 4.56 11.46 2.40
C SER A 70 5.32 10.45 1.54
N TYR A 71 6.32 9.81 2.13
CA TYR A 71 7.13 8.75 1.53
C TYR A 71 7.03 7.49 2.38
N ALA A 72 6.92 6.33 1.73
CA ALA A 72 6.94 5.04 2.40
C ALA A 72 7.72 4.04 1.54
N SER A 73 8.52 3.18 2.18
CA SER A 73 9.19 2.06 1.53
C SER A 73 8.67 0.74 2.09
N ALA A 74 8.50 -0.25 1.22
CA ALA A 74 8.05 -1.58 1.59
C ALA A 74 8.79 -2.65 0.79
N SER A 75 8.83 -3.86 1.35
CA SER A 75 9.33 -5.06 0.66
C SER A 75 8.26 -6.15 0.68
N LEU A 76 8.09 -6.83 -0.46
CA LEU A 76 7.29 -8.04 -0.60
C LEU A 76 8.26 -9.23 -0.69
N VAL A 77 8.11 -10.19 0.21
CA VAL A 77 8.93 -11.40 0.28
C VAL A 77 8.07 -12.62 -0.02
N PHE A 78 8.65 -13.58 -0.75
CA PHE A 78 8.07 -14.86 -1.12
C PHE A 78 8.89 -15.96 -0.41
N GLU A 79 8.22 -16.85 0.31
CA GLU A 79 8.77 -17.97 1.07
C GLU A 79 8.19 -19.31 0.60
#